data_AF-A0A7W1GWB6-F1
#
_entry.id   AF-A0A7W1GWB6-F1
#
_cell.length_a   1.000
_cell.length_b   1.000
_cell.length_c   1.000
_cell.angle_alpha   90.00
_cell.angle_beta   90.00
_cell.angle_gamma   90.00
#
_symmetry.space_group_name_H-M   'P 1'
#
loop_
_entity.id
_entity.type
_entity.pdbx_description
1 polymer ?
#
loop_
_entity_poly.entity_id
_entity_poly.type
_entity_poly.pdbx_seq_one_letter_code
_entity_poly.pdbx_strand_id
1 'polypeptide(L)'
;MRKKKEFPVGTFIPFPKRLLAILQLCIAFSIILSYASQPFMGEYFSLKSDMLLYEYVTGNSTLLKSPEQKDKLARNANRFALLPEHQLGHINRNYQKLYDYSTRPFLSKITDGLRALVSYVPSFEQAWIIFSVLIAVFLLLKIEGAARAAWLLPIIVLAYGIDNRLNGNDNKITPDVAMIPTEDVIVKDFLKEPLNSGLEEQHTQLKKGWEKYLATTWNSENKLENKSWDQLVEEGEFNFNLARLEKRPLNIPTNWIQLFNEKKSYFILIIFFLWNLYFAWMVNRSVKDKKNDWHDRLTHSIQQSKEGKIKSRGSFAKYVKCKNEGNE
;
A
#
# COMPACT_ATOMS: atom_id res chain seq x y z
N MET A 1 31.01 36.82 9.23
CA MET A 1 30.14 36.55 8.06
C MET A 1 30.80 35.50 7.16
N ARG A 2 30.21 34.31 7.00
CA ARG A 2 30.77 33.28 6.10
C ARG A 2 30.48 33.66 4.64
N LYS A 3 31.52 33.83 3.82
CA LYS A 3 31.39 34.01 2.37
C LYS A 3 30.59 32.82 1.81
N LYS A 4 29.46 33.07 1.16
CA LYS A 4 28.72 32.02 0.44
C LYS A 4 29.63 31.50 -0.66
N LYS A 5 29.93 30.19 -0.65
CA LYS A 5 30.62 29.55 -1.77
C LYS A 5 29.70 29.66 -2.99
N GLU A 6 30.13 30.41 -3.99
CA GLU A 6 29.48 30.44 -5.29
C GLU A 6 29.90 29.20 -6.05
N PHE A 7 28.93 28.36 -6.37
CA PHE A 7 29.17 27.19 -7.20
C PHE A 7 29.02 27.59 -8.67
N PRO A 8 29.74 26.92 -9.59
CA PRO A 8 29.61 27.21 -11.01
C PRO A 8 28.16 27.10 -11.46
N VAL A 9 27.75 27.99 -12.37
CA VAL A 9 26.41 27.97 -12.93
C VAL A 9 26.24 26.67 -13.71
N GLY A 10 25.20 25.91 -13.39
CA GLY A 10 24.97 24.58 -13.96
C GLY A 10 25.52 23.42 -13.12
N THR A 11 26.18 23.65 -11.98
CA THR A 11 26.66 22.57 -11.08
C THR A 11 25.53 21.89 -10.31
N PHE A 12 24.35 22.51 -10.15
CA PHE A 12 23.19 21.88 -9.51
C PHE A 12 21.96 21.86 -10.40
N ILE A 13 21.19 20.77 -10.28
CA ILE A 13 19.85 20.66 -10.84
C ILE A 13 18.95 21.68 -10.15
N PRO A 14 18.02 22.36 -10.85
CA PRO A 14 17.03 23.21 -10.21
C PRO A 14 16.35 22.49 -9.04
N PHE A 15 16.27 23.18 -7.89
CA PHE A 15 15.77 22.59 -6.64
C PHE A 15 14.45 21.80 -6.79
N PRO A 16 13.43 22.30 -7.52
CA PRO A 16 12.17 21.56 -7.69
C PRO A 16 12.34 20.20 -8.37
N LYS A 17 13.19 20.11 -9.41
CA LYS A 17 13.44 18.85 -10.13
C LYS A 17 14.21 17.86 -9.27
N ARG A 18 15.18 18.35 -8.49
CA ARG A 18 15.92 17.54 -7.52
C ARG A 18 15.01 16.97 -6.44
N LEU A 19 14.14 17.82 -5.87
CA LEU A 19 13.18 17.40 -4.84
C LEU A 19 12.22 16.34 -5.40
N LEU A 20 11.68 16.54 -6.60
CA LEU A 20 10.80 15.56 -7.25
C LEU A 20 11.49 14.23 -7.52
N ALA A 21 12.75 14.23 -7.98
CA ALA A 21 13.51 13.01 -8.18
C ALA A 21 13.74 12.24 -6.87
N ILE A 22 14.03 12.96 -5.77
CA ILE A 22 14.15 12.37 -4.43
C ILE A 22 12.80 11.77 -3.99
N LEU A 23 11.70 12.50 -4.17
CA LEU A 23 10.36 11.99 -3.84
C LEU A 23 10.00 10.74 -4.66
N GLN A 24 10.30 10.72 -5.96
CA GLN A 24 10.10 9.53 -6.81
C GLN A 24 10.90 8.33 -6.29
N LEU A 25 12.16 8.55 -5.88
CA LEU A 25 12.97 7.49 -5.25
C LEU A 25 12.35 7.02 -3.95
N CYS A 26 11.92 7.93 -3.08
CA CYS A 26 11.26 7.56 -1.83
C CYS A 26 10.03 6.69 -2.09
N ILE A 27 9.17 7.05 -3.05
CA ILE A 27 7.98 6.26 -3.40
C ILE A 27 8.38 4.87 -3.94
N ALA A 28 9.33 4.81 -4.88
CA ALA A 28 9.79 3.54 -5.44
C ALA A 28 10.41 2.63 -4.36
N PHE A 29 11.26 3.17 -3.48
CA PHE A 29 11.85 2.43 -2.37
C PHE A 29 10.81 2.02 -1.33
N SER A 30 9.81 2.85 -1.04
CA SER A 30 8.71 2.46 -0.14
C SER A 30 7.93 1.26 -0.69
N ILE A 31 7.69 1.21 -2.00
CA ILE A 31 7.03 0.05 -2.65
C ILE A 31 7.94 -1.19 -2.58
N ILE A 32 9.23 -1.05 -2.91
CA ILE A 32 10.21 -2.15 -2.80
C ILE A 32 10.25 -2.69 -1.36
N LEU A 33 10.33 -1.82 -0.35
CA LEU A 33 10.35 -2.21 1.05
C LEU A 33 9.03 -2.85 1.49
N SER A 34 7.89 -2.35 0.99
CA SER A 34 6.59 -2.96 1.24
C SER A 34 6.52 -4.37 0.65
N TYR A 35 7.09 -4.62 -0.52
CA TYR A 35 7.15 -5.96 -1.10
C TYR A 35 8.14 -6.87 -0.38
N ALA A 36 9.30 -6.34 0.00
CA ALA A 36 10.29 -7.08 0.76
C ALA A 36 9.78 -7.47 2.16
N SER A 37 8.83 -6.72 2.73
CA SER A 37 8.25 -7.01 4.04
C SER A 37 7.10 -8.03 4.01
N GLN A 38 6.44 -8.24 2.86
CA GLN A 38 5.35 -9.23 2.71
C GLN A 38 5.70 -10.66 3.16
N PRO A 39 6.83 -11.28 2.75
CA PRO A 39 7.20 -12.64 3.19
C PRO A 39 7.53 -12.73 4.69
N PHE A 40 7.63 -11.58 5.37
CA PHE A 40 7.84 -11.55 6.81
C PHE A 40 6.53 -11.23 7.52
N MET A 41 6.04 -10.00 7.40
CA MET A 41 4.90 -9.55 8.19
C MET A 41 3.58 -10.10 7.64
N GLY A 42 3.33 -9.95 6.33
CA GLY A 42 2.09 -10.40 5.71
C GLY A 42 1.91 -11.92 5.85
N GLU A 43 2.95 -12.67 5.54
CA GLU A 43 2.97 -14.11 5.71
C GLU A 43 2.86 -14.53 7.18
N TYR A 44 3.61 -13.90 8.10
CA TYR A 44 3.54 -14.23 9.52
C TYR A 44 2.13 -14.05 10.09
N PHE A 45 1.46 -12.92 9.79
CA PHE A 45 0.10 -12.70 10.28
C PHE A 45 -0.90 -13.69 9.68
N SER A 46 -0.80 -14.00 8.38
CA SER A 46 -1.65 -15.02 7.76
C SER A 46 -1.45 -16.39 8.39
N LEU A 47 -0.19 -16.85 8.48
CA LEU A 47 0.13 -18.15 9.07
C LEU A 47 -0.27 -18.21 10.54
N LYS A 48 -0.02 -17.15 11.31
CA LYS A 48 -0.36 -17.16 12.73
C LYS A 48 -1.87 -17.13 12.96
N SER A 49 -2.62 -16.40 12.13
CA SER A 49 -4.09 -16.44 12.16
C SER A 49 -4.62 -17.84 11.86
N ASP A 50 -4.05 -18.54 10.87
CA ASP A 50 -4.43 -19.90 10.53
C ASP A 50 -4.08 -20.86 11.67
N MET A 51 -2.84 -20.80 12.18
CA MET A 51 -2.38 -21.63 13.29
C MET A 51 -3.26 -21.46 14.54
N LEU A 52 -3.66 -20.22 14.86
CA LEU A 52 -4.55 -19.95 15.99
C LEU A 52 -5.90 -20.65 15.86
N LEU A 53 -6.46 -20.74 14.65
CA LEU A 53 -7.71 -21.46 14.41
C LEU A 53 -7.54 -22.97 14.65
N TYR A 54 -6.44 -23.56 14.16
CA TYR A 54 -6.09 -24.95 14.46
C TYR A 54 -5.84 -25.19 15.96
N GLU A 55 -5.05 -24.34 16.60
CA GLU A 55 -4.73 -24.40 18.03
C GLU A 55 -6.01 -24.28 18.88
N TYR A 56 -6.97 -23.44 18.47
CA TYR A 56 -8.25 -23.27 19.16
C TYR A 56 -9.14 -24.52 19.04
N VAL A 57 -9.26 -25.10 17.84
CA VAL A 57 -10.05 -26.32 17.60
C VAL A 57 -9.42 -27.52 18.29
N THR A 58 -8.10 -27.66 18.25
CA THR A 58 -7.38 -28.77 18.91
C THR A 58 -7.26 -28.62 20.43
N GLY A 59 -7.57 -27.44 20.97
CA GLY A 59 -7.44 -27.15 22.41
C GLY A 59 -5.99 -26.95 22.89
N ASN A 60 -5.04 -26.74 21.98
CA ASN A 60 -3.59 -26.67 22.27
C ASN A 60 -3.00 -25.25 22.19
N SER A 61 -3.82 -24.20 22.27
CA SER A 61 -3.31 -22.83 22.11
C SER A 61 -2.45 -22.37 23.29
N THR A 62 -1.24 -21.90 22.98
CA THR A 62 -0.28 -21.36 23.96
C THR A 62 -0.48 -19.88 24.26
N LEU A 63 -1.21 -19.17 23.40
CA LEU A 63 -1.42 -17.72 23.49
C LEU A 63 -2.59 -17.33 24.40
N LEU A 64 -3.56 -18.22 24.56
CA LEU A 64 -4.75 -17.99 25.39
C LEU A 64 -4.45 -18.42 26.83
N LYS A 65 -3.90 -17.49 27.63
CA LYS A 65 -3.40 -17.79 28.99
C LYS A 65 -4.39 -17.51 30.12
N SER A 66 -5.54 -16.90 29.84
CA SER A 66 -6.51 -16.59 30.89
C SER A 66 -7.12 -17.88 31.47
N PRO A 67 -7.41 -17.96 32.79
CA PRO A 67 -7.98 -19.15 33.41
C PRO A 67 -9.26 -19.63 32.71
N GLU A 68 -10.17 -18.71 32.40
CA GLU A 68 -11.43 -19.01 31.70
C GLU A 68 -11.21 -19.63 30.30
N GLN A 69 -10.20 -19.15 29.57
CA GLN A 69 -9.85 -19.71 28.27
C GLN A 69 -9.21 -21.10 28.37
N LYS A 70 -8.47 -21.39 29.45
CA LYS A 70 -7.88 -22.73 29.64
C LYS A 70 -8.96 -23.80 29.77
N ASP A 71 -10.01 -23.51 30.55
CA ASP A 71 -11.13 -24.44 30.72
C ASP A 71 -11.88 -24.65 29.40
N LYS A 72 -12.06 -23.57 28.62
CA LYS A 72 -12.66 -23.63 27.28
C LYS A 72 -11.82 -24.49 26.32
N LEU A 73 -10.49 -24.31 26.32
CA LEU A 73 -9.57 -25.09 25.50
C LEU A 73 -9.56 -26.57 25.90
N ALA A 74 -9.62 -26.89 27.19
CA ALA A 74 -9.74 -28.28 27.66
C ALA A 74 -11.04 -28.92 27.16
N ARG A 75 -12.17 -28.19 27.18
CA ARG A 75 -13.42 -28.66 26.58
C ARG A 75 -13.32 -28.86 25.07
N ASN A 76 -12.64 -27.95 24.35
CA ASN A 76 -12.40 -28.11 22.92
C ASN A 76 -11.51 -29.31 22.61
N ALA A 77 -10.46 -29.58 23.40
CA ALA A 77 -9.63 -30.76 23.24
C ALA A 77 -10.45 -32.06 23.39
N ASN A 78 -11.38 -32.09 24.35
CA ASN A 78 -12.30 -33.22 24.51
C ASN A 78 -13.24 -33.37 23.30
N ARG A 79 -13.82 -32.27 22.80
CA ARG A 79 -14.66 -32.29 21.58
C ARG A 79 -13.86 -32.75 20.36
N PHE A 80 -12.64 -32.27 20.21
CA PHE A 80 -11.73 -32.65 19.13
C PHE A 80 -11.43 -34.15 19.16
N ALA A 81 -11.13 -34.72 20.33
CA ALA A 81 -10.87 -36.16 20.49
C ALA A 81 -12.06 -37.06 20.11
N LEU A 82 -13.28 -36.52 20.08
CA LEU A 82 -14.50 -37.23 19.68
C LEU A 82 -14.78 -37.15 18.18
N LEU A 83 -13.99 -36.39 17.41
CA LEU A 83 -14.15 -36.31 15.96
C LEU A 83 -13.80 -37.63 15.28
N PRO A 84 -14.39 -37.92 14.11
CA PRO A 84 -14.00 -39.07 13.30
C PRO A 84 -12.49 -39.08 12.99
N GLU A 85 -11.87 -40.27 12.98
CA GLU A 85 -10.42 -40.43 12.77
C GLU A 85 -9.91 -39.76 11.48
N HIS A 86 -10.71 -39.77 10.42
CA HIS A 86 -10.33 -39.12 9.16
C HIS A 86 -10.22 -37.59 9.30
N GLN A 87 -11.10 -36.95 10.08
CA GLN A 87 -11.05 -35.51 10.35
C GLN A 87 -9.87 -35.18 11.25
N LEU A 88 -9.66 -35.97 12.31
CA LEU A 88 -8.50 -35.85 13.21
C LEU A 88 -7.19 -35.89 12.42
N GLY A 89 -7.01 -36.92 11.59
CA GLY A 89 -5.82 -37.10 10.76
C GLY A 89 -5.62 -35.95 9.77
N HIS A 90 -6.72 -35.46 9.15
CA HIS A 90 -6.66 -34.34 8.22
C HIS A 90 -6.26 -33.03 8.92
N ILE A 91 -6.88 -32.69 10.04
CA ILE A 91 -6.61 -31.46 10.80
C ILE A 91 -5.18 -31.46 11.33
N ASN A 92 -4.74 -32.57 11.96
CA ASN A 92 -3.38 -32.70 12.49
C ASN A 92 -2.33 -32.60 11.38
N ARG A 93 -2.56 -33.25 10.23
CA ARG A 93 -1.64 -33.16 9.07
C ARG A 93 -1.54 -31.73 8.54
N ASN A 94 -2.66 -31.03 8.43
CA ASN A 94 -2.67 -29.66 7.93
C ASN A 94 -2.01 -28.69 8.91
N TYR A 95 -2.26 -28.86 10.21
CA TYR A 95 -1.56 -28.11 11.26
C TYR A 95 -0.06 -28.36 11.22
N GLN A 96 0.39 -29.61 11.09
CA GLN A 96 1.81 -29.93 11.00
C GLN A 96 2.47 -29.28 9.78
N LYS A 97 1.84 -29.37 8.61
CA LYS A 97 2.33 -28.69 7.39
C LYS A 97 2.46 -27.18 7.59
N LEU A 98 1.48 -26.56 8.24
CA LEU A 98 1.47 -25.13 8.54
C LEU A 98 2.60 -24.76 9.51
N TYR A 99 2.80 -25.57 10.54
CA TYR A 99 3.88 -25.42 11.52
C TYR A 99 5.26 -25.52 10.85
N ASP A 100 5.50 -26.59 10.08
CA ASP A 100 6.76 -26.82 9.36
C ASP A 100 7.06 -25.66 8.39
N TYR A 101 6.04 -25.16 7.71
CA TYR A 101 6.18 -24.03 6.79
C TYR A 101 6.45 -22.71 7.52
N SER A 102 5.85 -22.49 8.70
CA SER A 102 6.05 -21.29 9.51
C SER A 102 7.45 -21.20 10.14
N THR A 103 8.01 -22.36 10.50
CA THR A 103 9.30 -22.53 11.17
C THR A 103 10.48 -22.63 10.19
N ARG A 104 10.23 -22.52 8.89
CA ARG A 104 11.27 -22.57 7.87
C ARG A 104 12.35 -21.50 8.08
N PRO A 105 13.62 -21.77 7.71
CA PRO A 105 14.74 -20.85 7.92
C PRO A 105 14.52 -19.48 7.28
N PHE A 106 15.07 -18.45 7.91
CA PHE A 106 14.99 -17.06 7.44
C PHE A 106 15.47 -16.88 5.98
N LEU A 107 16.53 -17.57 5.58
CA LEU A 107 17.04 -17.51 4.21
C LEU A 107 16.03 -18.03 3.18
N SER A 108 15.24 -19.06 3.51
CA SER A 108 14.17 -19.56 2.65
C SER A 108 13.09 -18.49 2.44
N LYS A 109 12.76 -17.72 3.50
CA LYS A 109 11.78 -16.63 3.40
C LYS A 109 12.28 -15.50 2.49
N ILE A 110 13.58 -15.18 2.55
CA ILE A 110 14.19 -14.22 1.62
C ILE A 110 14.11 -14.73 0.18
N THR A 111 14.47 -15.99 -0.07
CA THR A 111 14.43 -16.53 -1.43
C THR A 111 13.01 -16.57 -1.98
N ASP A 112 12.02 -16.91 -1.14
CA ASP A 112 10.61 -16.87 -1.51
C ASP A 112 10.16 -15.43 -1.82
N GLY A 113 10.60 -14.45 -1.03
CA GLY A 113 10.34 -13.02 -1.24
C GLY A 113 10.93 -12.49 -2.55
N LEU A 114 12.19 -12.82 -2.85
CA LEU A 114 12.83 -12.44 -4.11
C LEU A 114 12.16 -13.12 -5.30
N ARG A 115 11.81 -14.41 -5.18
CA ARG A 115 11.07 -15.13 -6.20
C ARG A 115 9.68 -14.53 -6.41
N ALA A 116 9.01 -14.11 -5.34
CA ALA A 116 7.73 -13.39 -5.38
C ALA A 116 7.86 -12.09 -6.17
N LEU A 117 8.87 -11.27 -5.84
CA LEU A 117 9.14 -10.01 -6.51
C LEU A 117 9.35 -10.19 -8.02
N VAL A 118 10.10 -11.22 -8.44
CA VAL A 118 10.46 -11.45 -9.85
C VAL A 118 9.36 -12.17 -10.63
N SER A 119 8.65 -13.11 -10.01
CA SER A 119 7.73 -14.02 -10.73
C SER A 119 6.25 -13.66 -10.58
N TYR A 120 5.87 -12.94 -9.52
CA TYR A 120 4.47 -12.71 -9.17
C TYR A 120 4.05 -11.25 -9.17
N VAL A 121 4.99 -10.30 -9.10
CA VAL A 121 4.68 -8.90 -9.33
C VAL A 121 4.38 -8.72 -10.83
N PRO A 122 3.28 -8.03 -11.21
CA PRO A 122 2.96 -7.78 -12.61
C PRO A 122 4.13 -7.10 -13.34
N SER A 123 4.42 -7.54 -14.57
CA SER A 123 5.61 -7.11 -15.32
C SER A 123 5.65 -5.59 -15.54
N PHE A 124 4.50 -4.94 -15.74
CA PHE A 124 4.44 -3.48 -15.88
C PHE A 124 4.72 -2.75 -14.56
N GLU A 125 4.35 -3.32 -13.42
CA GLU A 125 4.66 -2.76 -12.10
C GLU A 125 6.16 -2.91 -11.80
N GLN A 126 6.76 -4.08 -12.12
CA GLN A 126 8.20 -4.27 -12.06
C GLN A 126 8.95 -3.26 -12.94
N ALA A 127 8.52 -3.11 -14.20
CA ALA A 127 9.10 -2.13 -15.11
C ALA A 127 9.00 -0.72 -14.51
N TRP A 128 7.84 -0.35 -13.97
CA TRP A 128 7.67 0.96 -13.34
C TRP A 128 8.63 1.17 -12.16
N ILE A 129 8.82 0.18 -11.29
CA ILE A 129 9.77 0.27 -10.17
C ILE A 129 11.20 0.50 -10.69
N ILE A 130 11.64 -0.34 -11.64
CA ILE A 130 12.98 -0.27 -12.22
C ILE A 130 13.21 1.09 -12.88
N PHE A 131 12.31 1.52 -13.76
CA PHE A 131 12.43 2.80 -14.46
C PHE A 131 12.30 4.00 -13.52
N SER A 132 11.48 3.93 -12.47
CA SER A 132 11.37 4.99 -11.47
C SER A 132 12.69 5.23 -10.75
N VAL A 133 13.39 4.17 -10.36
CA VAL A 133 14.71 4.25 -9.73
C VAL A 133 15.75 4.76 -10.72
N LEU A 134 15.86 4.14 -11.91
CA LEU A 134 16.87 4.50 -12.91
C LEU A 134 16.72 5.95 -13.39
N ILE A 135 15.50 6.37 -13.76
CA ILE A 135 15.24 7.73 -14.25
C ILE A 135 15.55 8.76 -13.16
N ALA A 136 15.12 8.53 -11.91
CA ALA A 136 15.39 9.46 -10.84
C ALA A 136 16.90 9.56 -10.51
N VAL A 137 17.63 8.44 -10.49
CA VAL A 137 19.10 8.44 -10.33
C VAL A 137 19.78 9.17 -11.50
N PHE A 138 19.40 8.87 -12.74
CA PHE A 138 19.98 9.51 -13.92
C PHE A 138 19.67 11.01 -13.99
N LEU A 139 18.49 11.43 -13.52
CA LEU A 139 18.17 12.84 -13.34
C LEU A 139 19.09 13.49 -12.32
N LEU A 140 19.32 12.85 -11.17
CA LEU A 140 20.24 13.35 -10.13
C LEU A 140 21.70 13.41 -10.60
N LEU A 141 22.11 12.48 -11.47
CA LEU A 141 23.42 12.44 -12.12
C LEU A 141 23.52 13.34 -13.36
N LYS A 142 22.42 14.00 -13.77
CA LYS A 142 22.34 14.90 -14.94
C LYS A 142 22.69 14.23 -16.27
N ILE A 143 22.34 12.96 -16.43
CA ILE A 143 22.53 12.28 -17.70
C ILE A 143 21.59 12.88 -18.74
N GLU A 144 22.13 13.19 -19.91
CA GLU A 144 21.36 13.72 -21.04
C GLU A 144 20.26 12.73 -21.43
N GLY A 145 19.05 13.24 -21.71
CA GLY A 145 17.90 12.41 -22.08
C GLY A 145 17.12 11.81 -20.90
N ALA A 146 17.63 11.82 -19.67
CA ALA A 146 16.89 11.31 -18.50
C ALA A 146 15.55 12.04 -18.30
N ALA A 147 15.51 13.34 -18.58
CA ALA A 147 14.26 14.12 -18.56
C ALA A 147 13.25 13.60 -19.58
N ARG A 148 13.69 13.34 -20.82
CA ARG A 148 12.80 12.80 -21.87
C ARG A 148 12.31 11.40 -21.52
N ALA A 149 13.18 10.57 -20.95
CA ALA A 149 12.85 9.22 -20.48
C ALA A 149 11.76 9.21 -19.39
N ALA A 150 11.59 10.30 -18.61
CA ALA A 150 10.53 10.40 -17.60
C ALA A 150 9.11 10.23 -18.19
N TRP A 151 8.91 10.53 -19.48
CA TRP A 151 7.63 10.28 -20.16
C TRP A 151 7.29 8.79 -20.33
N LEU A 152 8.26 7.89 -20.17
CA LEU A 152 8.02 6.45 -20.18
C LEU A 152 7.17 6.01 -18.98
N LEU A 153 7.33 6.66 -17.82
CA LEU A 153 6.63 6.29 -16.58
C LEU A 153 5.09 6.33 -16.70
N PRO A 154 4.45 7.44 -17.15
CA PRO A 154 2.99 7.45 -17.32
C PRO A 154 2.51 6.43 -18.36
N ILE A 155 3.30 6.13 -19.39
CA ILE A 155 2.97 5.10 -20.39
C ILE A 155 2.95 3.71 -19.75
N ILE A 156 3.98 3.39 -18.95
CA ILE A 156 4.04 2.11 -18.21
C ILE A 156 2.87 2.01 -17.24
N VAL A 157 2.53 3.08 -16.52
CA VAL A 157 1.39 3.07 -15.58
C VAL A 157 0.06 2.87 -16.32
N LEU A 158 -0.11 3.45 -17.50
CA LEU A 158 -1.30 3.21 -18.32
C LEU A 158 -1.39 1.75 -18.76
N ALA A 159 -0.26 1.17 -19.21
CA ALA A 159 -0.18 -0.25 -19.56
C ALA A 159 -0.48 -1.16 -18.36
N TYR A 160 0.06 -0.83 -17.18
CA TYR A 160 -0.25 -1.50 -15.92
C TYR A 160 -1.74 -1.39 -15.57
N GLY A 161 -2.37 -0.23 -15.76
CA GLY A 161 -3.79 -0.05 -15.51
C GLY A 161 -4.68 -0.93 -16.41
N ILE A 162 -4.30 -1.10 -17.67
CA ILE A 162 -4.97 -2.00 -18.61
C ILE A 162 -4.75 -3.46 -18.20
N ASP A 163 -3.50 -3.85 -17.91
CA ASP A 163 -3.14 -5.20 -17.47
C ASP A 163 -3.86 -5.58 -16.17
N ASN A 164 -3.84 -4.72 -15.15
CA ASN A 164 -4.56 -4.91 -13.89
C ASN A 164 -6.08 -5.07 -14.11
N ARG A 165 -6.66 -4.42 -15.14
CA ARG A 165 -8.08 -4.59 -15.45
C ARG A 165 -8.38 -5.94 -16.11
N LEU A 166 -7.50 -6.42 -16.99
CA LEU A 166 -7.70 -7.64 -17.78
C LEU A 166 -7.29 -8.91 -17.01
N ASN A 167 -6.19 -8.84 -16.28
CA ASN A 167 -5.51 -9.98 -15.65
C ASN A 167 -5.52 -9.93 -14.12
N GLY A 168 -5.92 -8.81 -13.51
CA GLY A 168 -6.00 -8.69 -12.05
C GLY A 168 -7.06 -9.61 -11.47
N ASN A 169 -6.68 -10.34 -10.41
CA ASN A 169 -7.62 -11.16 -9.65
C ASN A 169 -8.57 -10.24 -8.87
N ASP A 170 -9.86 -10.44 -9.02
CA ASP A 170 -10.82 -9.84 -8.09
C ASP A 170 -10.49 -10.36 -6.68
N ASN A 171 -10.65 -9.50 -5.66
CA ASN A 171 -10.40 -9.87 -4.28
C ASN A 171 -11.26 -11.08 -3.93
N LYS A 172 -10.64 -12.27 -3.90
CA LYS A 172 -11.32 -13.50 -3.56
C LYS A 172 -11.57 -13.45 -2.06
N ILE A 173 -12.81 -13.12 -1.71
CA ILE A 173 -13.34 -13.36 -0.38
C ILE A 173 -13.02 -14.82 -0.04
N THR A 174 -12.26 -15.05 1.02
CA THR A 174 -11.91 -16.41 1.41
C THR A 174 -13.20 -17.19 1.67
N PRO A 175 -13.30 -18.47 1.27
CA PRO A 175 -14.55 -19.23 1.40
C PRO A 175 -15.11 -19.26 2.84
N ASP A 176 -14.26 -19.08 3.85
CA ASP A 176 -14.66 -18.99 5.24
C ASP A 176 -15.37 -17.67 5.61
N VAL A 177 -15.09 -16.57 4.89
CA VAL A 177 -15.79 -15.29 5.09
C VAL A 177 -17.24 -15.38 4.64
N ALA A 178 -17.55 -16.19 3.61
CA ALA A 178 -18.93 -16.45 3.21
C ALA A 178 -19.76 -17.18 4.28
N MET A 179 -19.10 -17.75 5.31
CA MET A 179 -19.77 -18.37 6.46
C MET A 179 -20.08 -17.34 7.56
N ILE A 180 -19.45 -16.16 7.51
CA ILE A 180 -19.67 -15.11 8.49
C ILE A 180 -20.92 -14.32 8.07
N PRO A 181 -22.01 -14.33 8.85
CA PRO A 181 -23.18 -13.51 8.58
C PRO A 181 -22.81 -12.02 8.56
N THR A 182 -23.45 -11.28 7.67
CA THR A 182 -23.37 -9.82 7.68
C THR A 182 -24.06 -9.26 8.93
N GLU A 183 -23.68 -8.06 9.34
CA GLU A 183 -24.31 -7.35 10.46
C GLU A 183 -25.84 -7.30 10.33
N ASP A 184 -26.35 -6.99 9.14
CA ASP A 184 -27.79 -6.97 8.84
C ASP A 184 -28.49 -8.29 9.14
N VAL A 185 -27.82 -9.42 8.91
CA VAL A 185 -28.37 -10.77 9.16
C VAL A 185 -28.39 -11.03 10.66
N ILE A 186 -27.33 -10.67 11.39
CA ILE A 186 -27.29 -10.75 12.86
C ILE A 186 -28.43 -9.93 13.47
N VAL A 187 -28.63 -8.69 13.01
CA VAL A 187 -29.64 -7.77 13.55
C VAL A 187 -31.06 -8.28 13.26
N LYS A 188 -31.35 -8.63 12.00
CA LYS A 188 -32.71 -9.00 11.58
C LYS A 188 -33.13 -10.38 12.07
N ASP A 189 -32.26 -11.37 11.97
CA ASP A 189 -32.67 -12.77 12.13
C ASP A 189 -32.45 -13.28 13.56
N PHE A 190 -31.41 -12.79 14.26
CA PHE A 190 -30.99 -13.31 15.57
C PHE A 190 -31.26 -12.33 16.72
N LEU A 191 -30.90 -11.06 16.53
CA LEU A 191 -31.06 -10.03 17.55
C LEU A 191 -32.53 -9.59 17.69
N LYS A 192 -33.20 -9.29 16.56
CA LYS A 192 -34.61 -8.85 16.45
C LYS A 192 -34.95 -7.55 17.18
N GLU A 193 -33.96 -6.69 17.37
CA GLU A 193 -34.09 -5.35 17.94
C GLU A 193 -33.17 -4.39 17.16
N PRO A 194 -33.53 -3.10 17.04
CA PRO A 194 -32.65 -2.11 16.42
C PRO A 194 -31.39 -1.91 17.26
N LEU A 195 -30.29 -1.59 16.59
CA LEU A 195 -29.04 -1.25 17.26
C LEU A 195 -29.19 0.08 18.01
N ASN A 196 -28.68 0.11 19.23
CA ASN A 196 -28.60 1.33 20.03
C ASN A 196 -27.62 2.32 19.38
N SER A 197 -27.66 3.59 19.79
CA SER A 197 -26.75 4.61 19.26
C SER A 197 -25.36 4.59 19.90
N GLY A 198 -25.19 3.94 21.05
CA GLY A 198 -23.92 3.87 21.79
C GLY A 198 -23.04 2.72 21.31
N LEU A 199 -21.75 2.98 21.09
CA LEU A 199 -20.80 2.00 20.54
C LEU A 199 -20.64 0.75 21.43
N GLU A 200 -20.57 0.92 22.76
CA GLU A 200 -20.48 -0.18 23.72
C GLU A 200 -21.75 -1.04 23.78
N GLU A 201 -22.91 -0.39 23.67
CA GLU A 201 -24.21 -1.07 23.65
C GLU A 201 -24.37 -1.84 22.34
N GLN A 202 -24.01 -1.24 21.20
CA GLN A 202 -23.96 -1.91 19.90
C GLN A 202 -23.06 -3.14 19.94
N HIS A 203 -21.84 -3.01 20.49
CA HIS A 203 -20.92 -4.14 20.62
C HIS A 203 -21.54 -5.27 21.45
N THR A 204 -22.19 -4.93 22.56
CA THR A 204 -22.87 -5.92 23.43
C THR A 204 -24.05 -6.59 22.71
N GLN A 205 -24.87 -5.82 21.98
CA GLN A 205 -25.99 -6.33 21.20
C GLN A 205 -25.53 -7.24 20.05
N LEU A 206 -24.50 -6.83 19.31
CA LEU A 206 -23.93 -7.62 18.23
C LEU A 206 -23.27 -8.90 18.75
N LYS A 207 -22.58 -8.85 19.90
CA LYS A 207 -22.04 -10.04 20.56
C LYS A 207 -23.17 -11.02 20.94
N LYS A 208 -24.25 -10.53 21.54
CA LYS A 208 -25.43 -11.35 21.86
C LYS A 208 -26.07 -11.95 20.61
N GLY A 209 -26.18 -11.18 19.54
CA GLY A 209 -26.69 -11.65 18.24
C GLY A 209 -25.79 -12.73 17.63
N TRP A 210 -24.48 -12.54 17.71
CA TRP A 210 -23.46 -13.51 17.29
C TRP A 210 -23.54 -14.82 18.07
N GLU A 211 -23.65 -14.75 19.39
CA GLU A 211 -23.82 -15.93 20.26
C GLU A 211 -25.09 -16.71 19.93
N LYS A 212 -26.20 -16.01 19.68
CA LYS A 212 -27.44 -16.64 19.22
C LYS A 212 -27.25 -17.34 17.87
N TYR A 213 -26.62 -16.67 16.90
CA TYR A 213 -26.30 -17.26 15.60
C TYR A 213 -25.50 -18.56 15.75
N LEU A 214 -24.43 -18.54 16.56
CA LEU A 214 -23.63 -19.73 16.85
C LEU A 214 -24.48 -20.84 17.48
N ALA A 215 -25.24 -20.52 18.52
CA ALA A 215 -26.03 -21.49 19.26
C ALA A 215 -27.14 -22.12 18.40
N THR A 216 -27.81 -21.36 17.53
CA THR A 216 -28.96 -21.85 16.76
C THR A 216 -28.58 -22.46 15.42
N THR A 217 -27.59 -21.89 14.72
CA THR A 217 -27.26 -22.31 13.35
C THR A 217 -26.24 -23.45 13.35
N TRP A 218 -25.35 -23.51 14.35
CA TRP A 218 -24.25 -24.47 14.39
C TRP A 218 -24.42 -25.62 15.39
N ASN A 219 -25.59 -25.73 16.05
CA ASN A 219 -25.95 -26.86 16.94
C ASN A 219 -27.26 -27.56 16.50
N SER A 220 -27.50 -27.72 15.21
CA SER A 220 -28.77 -28.19 14.63
C SER A 220 -29.21 -29.61 15.03
N GLU A 221 -28.37 -30.39 15.72
CA GLU A 221 -28.77 -31.67 16.30
C GLU A 221 -29.37 -31.45 17.71
N ASN A 222 -30.71 -31.36 17.78
CA ASN A 222 -31.69 -31.49 18.90
C ASN A 222 -31.28 -31.87 20.36
N LYS A 223 -30.03 -31.74 20.81
CA LYS A 223 -29.53 -32.02 22.17
C LYS A 223 -29.59 -30.76 23.04
N LEU A 224 -30.62 -29.95 22.84
CA LEU A 224 -30.83 -28.69 23.57
C LEU A 224 -31.33 -28.91 25.01
N GLU A 225 -31.84 -30.09 25.34
CA GLU A 225 -32.70 -30.26 26.52
C GLU A 225 -31.98 -30.19 27.88
N ASN A 226 -30.64 -30.12 27.96
CA ASN A 226 -29.93 -30.10 29.26
C ASN A 226 -28.62 -29.28 29.32
N LYS A 227 -28.32 -28.44 28.33
CA LYS A 227 -27.08 -27.64 28.29
C LYS A 227 -27.31 -26.20 28.72
N SER A 228 -26.34 -25.60 29.43
CA SER A 228 -26.39 -24.17 29.71
C SER A 228 -26.23 -23.36 28.41
N TRP A 229 -26.71 -22.12 28.39
CA TRP A 229 -26.55 -21.23 27.24
C TRP A 229 -25.09 -21.11 26.80
N ASP A 230 -24.17 -20.93 27.76
CA ASP A 230 -22.73 -20.82 27.48
C ASP A 230 -22.18 -22.09 26.84
N GLN A 231 -22.63 -23.27 27.27
CA GLN A 231 -22.22 -24.54 26.66
C GLN A 231 -22.71 -24.67 25.22
N LEU A 232 -23.94 -24.21 24.93
CA LEU A 232 -24.48 -24.20 23.57
C LEU A 232 -23.69 -23.25 22.67
N VAL A 233 -23.41 -22.04 23.15
CA VAL A 233 -22.60 -21.06 22.41
C VAL A 233 -21.21 -21.63 22.11
N GLU A 234 -20.56 -22.23 23.11
CA GLU A 234 -19.24 -22.84 22.94
C GLU A 234 -19.21 -23.99 21.95
N GLU A 235 -20.22 -24.86 21.98
CA GLU A 235 -20.34 -25.98 21.03
C GLU A 235 -20.59 -25.47 19.61
N GLY A 236 -21.45 -24.46 19.47
CA GLY A 236 -21.71 -23.81 18.18
C GLY A 236 -20.47 -23.13 17.63
N GLU A 237 -19.68 -22.48 18.49
CA GLU A 237 -18.39 -21.89 18.13
C GLU A 237 -17.36 -22.94 17.70
N PHE A 238 -17.31 -24.09 18.38
CA PHE A 238 -16.44 -25.19 18.00
C PHE A 238 -16.82 -25.73 16.61
N ASN A 239 -18.10 -26.01 16.38
CA ASN A 239 -18.63 -26.51 15.10
C ASN A 239 -18.42 -25.50 13.97
N PHE A 240 -18.65 -24.21 14.24
CA PHE A 240 -18.38 -23.13 13.29
C PHE A 240 -16.91 -23.11 12.88
N ASN A 241 -15.98 -23.15 13.85
CA ASN A 241 -14.55 -23.13 13.56
C ASN A 241 -14.06 -24.40 12.86
N LEU A 242 -14.64 -25.56 13.20
CA LEU A 242 -14.37 -26.81 12.49
C LEU A 242 -14.78 -26.69 11.01
N ALA A 243 -15.99 -26.19 10.75
CA ALA A 243 -16.48 -25.99 9.39
C ALA A 243 -15.66 -24.93 8.63
N ARG A 244 -15.14 -23.91 9.32
CA ARG A 244 -14.19 -22.94 8.73
C ARG A 244 -12.88 -23.61 8.31
N LEU A 245 -12.34 -24.53 9.13
CA LEU A 245 -11.14 -25.30 8.77
C LEU A 245 -11.37 -26.19 7.55
N GLU A 246 -12.57 -26.76 7.40
CA GLU A 246 -12.92 -27.57 6.22
C GLU A 246 -13.04 -26.73 4.94
N LYS A 247 -13.66 -25.55 5.03
CA LYS A 247 -13.83 -24.66 3.87
C LYS A 247 -12.60 -23.83 3.53
N ARG A 248 -11.62 -23.72 4.42
CA ARG A 248 -10.36 -23.03 4.18
C ARG A 248 -9.33 -24.01 3.63
N PRO A 249 -9.16 -24.13 2.29
CA PRO A 249 -8.14 -25.01 1.75
C PRO A 249 -6.76 -24.57 2.23
N LEU A 250 -5.96 -25.53 2.71
CA LEU A 250 -4.57 -25.27 3.08
C LEU A 250 -3.75 -25.03 1.81
N ASN A 251 -3.72 -23.78 1.37
CA ASN A 251 -2.88 -23.33 0.27
C ASN A 251 -1.57 -22.83 0.85
N ILE A 252 -0.53 -23.66 0.78
CA ILE A 252 0.86 -23.28 1.08
C ILE A 252 1.60 -23.23 -0.27
N PRO A 253 2.32 -22.13 -0.61
CA PRO A 253 2.49 -20.89 0.15
C PRO A 253 1.16 -20.16 0.37
N THR A 254 1.02 -19.50 1.52
CA THR A 254 -0.20 -18.76 1.90
C THR A 254 -0.59 -17.73 0.84
N ASN A 255 -1.86 -17.32 0.83
CA ASN A 255 -2.42 -16.40 -0.18
C ASN A 255 -1.74 -15.01 -0.24
N TRP A 256 -0.69 -14.74 0.54
CA TRP A 256 0.07 -13.48 0.47
C TRP A 256 0.63 -13.22 -0.94
N ILE A 257 0.96 -14.27 -1.69
CA ILE A 257 1.41 -14.13 -3.08
C ILE A 257 0.27 -13.63 -3.98
N GLN A 258 -0.98 -13.99 -3.68
CA GLN A 258 -2.14 -13.54 -4.45
C GLN A 258 -2.35 -12.02 -4.31
N LEU A 259 -1.90 -11.41 -3.20
CA LEU A 259 -1.98 -9.96 -2.96
C LEU A 259 -1.25 -9.13 -4.04
N PHE A 260 -0.21 -9.68 -4.67
CA PHE A 260 0.50 -8.99 -5.76
C PHE A 260 -0.35 -8.88 -7.04
N ASN A 261 -1.24 -9.85 -7.27
CA ASN A 261 -2.12 -9.89 -8.43
C ASN A 261 -3.53 -9.41 -8.13
N GLU A 262 -3.79 -8.90 -6.92
CA GLU A 262 -5.08 -8.29 -6.58
C GLU A 262 -5.31 -7.03 -7.39
N LYS A 263 -6.50 -6.98 -8.01
CA LYS A 263 -6.96 -5.88 -8.81
C LYS A 263 -7.00 -4.59 -8.01
N LYS A 264 -6.17 -3.62 -8.40
CA LYS A 264 -6.12 -2.31 -7.77
C LYS A 264 -7.36 -1.49 -8.11
N SER A 265 -7.84 -0.70 -7.14
CA SER A 265 -8.93 0.25 -7.33
C SER A 265 -8.58 1.30 -8.39
N TYR A 266 -9.56 1.68 -9.22
CA TYR A 266 -9.40 2.73 -10.23
C TYR A 266 -8.89 4.05 -9.63
N PHE A 267 -9.31 4.38 -8.41
CA PHE A 267 -8.86 5.59 -7.73
C PHE A 267 -7.33 5.60 -7.51
N ILE A 268 -6.78 4.47 -7.05
CA ILE A 268 -5.33 4.32 -6.84
C ILE A 268 -4.60 4.42 -8.18
N LEU A 269 -5.11 3.75 -9.22
CA LEU A 269 -4.51 3.80 -10.56
C LEU A 269 -4.51 5.21 -11.15
N ILE A 270 -5.59 5.98 -10.95
CA ILE A 270 -5.69 7.38 -11.39
C ILE A 270 -4.66 8.25 -10.66
N ILE A 271 -4.57 8.15 -9.33
CA ILE A 271 -3.55 8.89 -8.56
C ILE A 271 -2.15 8.52 -9.04
N PHE A 272 -1.91 7.23 -9.25
CA PHE A 272 -0.61 6.73 -9.69
C PHE A 272 -0.24 7.25 -11.09
N PHE A 273 -1.19 7.28 -12.01
CA PHE A 273 -1.01 7.85 -13.35
C PHE A 273 -0.74 9.36 -13.28
N LEU A 274 -1.57 10.11 -12.54
CA LEU A 274 -1.45 11.56 -12.39
C LEU A 274 -0.11 11.96 -11.77
N TRP A 275 0.36 11.21 -10.77
CA TRP A 275 1.67 11.44 -10.17
C TRP A 275 2.81 11.31 -11.19
N ASN A 276 2.82 10.22 -11.97
CA ASN A 276 3.86 9.99 -12.97
C ASN A 276 3.78 10.98 -14.13
N LEU A 277 2.57 11.40 -14.52
CA LEU A 277 2.36 12.46 -15.50
C LEU A 277 2.89 13.81 -15.01
N TYR A 278 2.57 14.18 -13.76
CA TYR A 278 3.06 15.40 -13.12
C TYR A 278 4.59 15.40 -13.00
N PHE A 279 5.18 14.27 -12.58
CA PHE A 279 6.63 14.10 -12.50
C PHE A 279 7.30 14.31 -13.86
N ALA A 280 6.81 13.63 -14.90
CA ALA A 280 7.33 13.77 -16.26
C ALA A 280 7.22 15.21 -16.78
N TRP A 281 6.06 15.84 -16.59
CA TRP A 281 5.83 17.22 -17.00
C TRP A 281 6.76 18.21 -16.29
N MET A 282 6.91 18.11 -14.96
CA MET A 282 7.76 19.01 -14.17
C MET A 282 9.24 18.89 -14.52
N VAL A 283 9.72 17.68 -14.73
CA VAL A 283 11.11 17.42 -15.10
C VAL A 283 11.43 17.95 -16.51
N ASN A 284 10.48 17.86 -17.44
CA ASN A 284 10.62 18.35 -18.81
C ASN A 284 10.28 19.83 -18.99
N ARG A 285 9.58 20.45 -18.05
CA ARG A 285 9.31 21.89 -18.10
C ARG A 285 10.65 22.62 -18.18
N SER A 286 10.85 23.34 -19.27
CA SER A 286 11.93 24.31 -19.34
C SER A 286 11.62 25.32 -18.23
N VAL A 287 12.49 25.36 -17.22
CA VAL A 287 12.57 26.56 -16.40
C VAL A 287 13.05 27.57 -17.43
N LYS A 288 12.13 28.38 -17.99
CA LYS A 288 12.52 29.52 -18.82
C LYS A 288 13.56 30.21 -17.98
N ASP A 289 14.82 30.08 -18.38
CA ASP A 289 15.91 30.62 -17.63
C ASP A 289 15.62 32.11 -17.57
N LYS A 290 15.21 32.59 -16.39
CA LYS A 290 15.12 34.03 -16.11
C LYS A 290 16.46 34.74 -16.39
N LYS A 291 17.52 33.97 -16.69
CA LYS A 291 18.79 34.41 -17.21
C LYS A 291 18.71 35.09 -18.58
N ASN A 292 17.84 34.65 -19.50
CA ASN A 292 17.62 35.40 -20.75
C ASN A 292 16.84 36.67 -20.47
N ASP A 293 15.85 36.64 -19.57
CA ASP A 293 15.11 37.85 -19.18
C ASP A 293 16.02 38.89 -18.47
N TRP A 294 17.01 38.47 -17.69
CA TRP A 294 18.00 39.38 -17.11
C TRP A 294 19.02 39.90 -18.11
N HIS A 295 19.53 39.05 -19.01
CA HIS A 295 20.43 39.51 -20.07
C HIS A 295 19.72 40.43 -21.04
N ASP A 296 18.49 40.11 -21.43
CA ASP A 296 17.63 40.94 -22.28
C ASP A 296 17.28 42.25 -21.58
N ARG A 297 16.98 42.25 -20.28
CA ARG A 297 16.77 43.50 -19.50
C ARG A 297 18.06 44.32 -19.39
N LEU A 298 19.22 43.70 -19.20
CA LEU A 298 20.51 44.40 -19.13
C LEU A 298 20.88 44.99 -20.49
N THR A 299 20.76 44.24 -21.59
CA THR A 299 20.99 44.77 -22.94
C THR A 299 19.99 45.87 -23.28
N HIS A 300 18.70 45.72 -22.95
CA HIS A 300 17.72 46.79 -23.13
C HIS A 300 18.06 48.04 -22.31
N SER A 301 18.52 47.89 -21.06
CA SER A 301 18.90 49.02 -20.20
C SER A 301 20.16 49.74 -20.71
N ILE A 302 21.14 49.00 -21.22
CA ILE A 302 22.36 49.57 -21.82
C ILE A 302 22.01 50.29 -23.12
N GLN A 303 21.10 49.74 -23.93
CA GLN A 303 20.65 50.35 -25.18
C GLN A 303 19.87 51.65 -24.92
N GLN A 304 18.94 51.66 -23.96
CA GLN A 304 18.22 52.89 -23.55
C GLN A 304 19.15 53.95 -22.96
N SER A 305 20.19 53.56 -22.21
CA SER A 305 21.20 54.48 -21.69
C SER A 305 22.02 55.13 -22.82
N LYS A 306 22.35 54.37 -23.88
CA LYS A 306 23.03 54.92 -25.07
C LYS A 306 22.13 55.89 -25.85
N GLU A 307 20.86 55.56 -26.07
CA GLU A 307 19.92 56.45 -26.76
C GLU A 307 19.60 57.73 -25.98
N GLY A 308 19.50 57.64 -24.65
CA GLY A 308 19.35 58.82 -23.77
C GLY A 308 20.56 59.75 -23.80
N LYS A 309 21.79 59.20 -23.82
CA LYS A 309 23.02 60.00 -23.94
C LYS A 309 23.13 60.71 -25.29
N ILE A 310 22.65 60.12 -26.39
CA ILE A 310 22.66 60.73 -27.73
C ILE A 310 21.71 61.94 -27.78
N LYS A 311 20.52 61.87 -27.16
CA LYS A 311 19.63 63.04 -27.05
C LYS A 311 20.19 64.16 -26.17
N SER A 312 20.93 63.85 -25.10
CA SER A 312 21.54 64.89 -24.24
C SER A 312 22.73 65.64 -24.90
N ARG A 313 23.48 64.98 -25.81
CA ARG A 313 24.56 65.62 -26.57
C ARG A 313 24.06 66.54 -27.68
N GLY A 314 22.86 66.30 -28.21
CA GLY A 314 22.22 67.20 -29.18
C GLY A 314 21.78 68.55 -28.58
N SER A 315 21.37 68.59 -27.30
CA SER A 315 20.99 69.85 -26.64
C SER A 315 22.17 70.70 -26.19
N PHE A 316 23.35 70.12 -25.94
CA PHE A 316 24.54 70.90 -25.57
C PHE A 316 25.18 71.62 -26.76
N ALA A 317 25.07 71.07 -27.98
CA ALA A 317 25.55 71.72 -29.20
C ALA A 317 24.72 72.96 -29.60
N LYS A 318 23.47 73.08 -29.12
CA LYS A 318 22.62 74.27 -29.33
C LYS A 318 22.92 75.42 -28.36
N TYR A 319 23.55 75.15 -27.21
CA TYR A 319 23.87 76.19 -26.21
C TYR A 319 25.24 76.85 -26.43
N VAL A 320 26.16 76.21 -27.17
CA VAL A 320 27.49 76.77 -27.45
C VAL A 320 27.48 77.73 -28.64
N LYS A 321 26.42 77.75 -29.48
CA LYS A 321 26.34 78.64 -30.65
C LYS A 321 25.73 80.03 -30.36
N CYS A 322 25.20 80.29 -29.16
CA CYS A 322 24.63 81.60 -28.80
C CYS A 322 25.55 82.48 -27.95
N LYS A 323 26.85 82.18 -27.82
CA LYS A 323 27.78 82.95 -26.97
C LYS A 323 28.89 83.69 -27.73
N ASN A 324 28.83 83.76 -29.06
CA ASN A 324 29.82 84.44 -29.90
C ASN A 324 29.26 85.59 -30.76
N GLU A 325 28.05 86.06 -30.49
CA GLU A 325 27.48 87.27 -31.13
C GLU A 325 27.17 88.28 -30.01
N GLY A 326 28.11 89.16 -29.71
CA GLY A 326 27.92 90.21 -28.70
C GLY A 326 29.22 90.68 -28.07
N ASN A 327 30.04 91.37 -28.86
CA ASN A 327 30.98 92.42 -28.43
C ASN A 327 31.52 93.08 -29.71
N GLU A 328 30.73 94.01 -30.24
CA GLU A 328 31.23 95.20 -30.96
C GLU A 328 31.61 96.27 -29.94
#